data_AF-X0JS38-F1
#
_entry.id   AF-X0JS38-F1
#
_cell.length_a   1.000
_cell.length_b   1.000
_cell.length_c   1.000
_cell.angle_alpha   90.00
_cell.angle_beta   90.00
_cell.angle_gamma   90.00
#
_symmetry.space_group_name_H-M   'P 1'
#
loop_
_entity.id
_entity.type
_entity.pdbx_description
1 polymer ?
#
loop_
_entity_poly.entity_id
_entity_poly.type
_entity_poly.pdbx_seq_one_letter_code
_entity_poly.pdbx_strand_id
1 'polypeptide(L)'
;MVTHILERGRGFVVGEGRNIWHYVHIRDLSKLFVLLTDAAAAGGEGASWDSEGYYFAENGNATWGDISEAITEVAFRNGYITTKDLDVLDWDATAALDPKGPYRRGSNSRGYALRATKLLGWQPEQPGLLDNIEDIVTLQQAWRASKK
;
A
#
# COMPACT_ATOMS: atom_id res chain seq x y z
N MET A 1 -4.34 4.16 -7.27
CA MET A 1 -3.58 3.77 -8.48
C MET A 1 -4.48 2.98 -9.41
N VAL A 2 -5.07 1.88 -8.92
CA VAL A 2 -6.06 1.06 -9.66
C VAL A 2 -7.12 1.88 -10.39
N THR A 3 -7.80 2.82 -9.72
CA THR A 3 -8.80 3.70 -10.34
C THR A 3 -8.25 4.40 -11.59
N HIS A 4 -7.09 5.05 -11.48
CA HIS A 4 -6.47 5.75 -12.61
C HIS A 4 -6.05 4.79 -13.74
N ILE A 5 -5.55 3.59 -13.42
CA ILE A 5 -5.20 2.58 -14.45
C ILE A 5 -6.45 2.13 -15.20
N LEU A 6 -7.53 1.82 -14.48
CA LEU A 6 -8.80 1.39 -15.07
C LEU A 6 -9.55 2.51 -15.81
N GLU A 7 -9.31 3.77 -15.47
CA GLU A 7 -9.86 4.95 -16.17
C GLU A 7 -9.07 5.31 -17.42
N ARG A 8 -7.73 5.28 -17.33
CA ARG A 8 -6.83 5.51 -18.47
C ARG A 8 -6.86 4.36 -19.47
N GLY A 9 -7.29 3.16 -19.05
CA GLY A 9 -7.24 1.95 -19.87
C GLY A 9 -5.83 1.40 -20.07
N ARG A 10 -4.86 1.83 -19.24
CA ARG A 10 -3.45 1.40 -19.32
C ARG A 10 -2.67 1.69 -18.04
N GLY A 11 -1.58 0.94 -17.84
CA GLY A 11 -0.68 1.09 -16.70
C GLY A 11 0.15 2.38 -16.74
N PHE A 12 0.73 2.74 -15.61
CA PHE A 12 1.71 3.84 -15.54
C PHE A 12 2.68 3.68 -14.37
N VAL A 13 3.90 4.18 -14.51
CA VAL A 13 4.88 4.30 -13.42
C VAL A 13 5.31 5.76 -13.27
N VAL A 14 5.77 6.14 -12.08
CA VAL A 14 6.33 7.48 -11.82
C VAL A 14 7.85 7.38 -11.87
N GLY A 15 8.46 8.12 -12.79
CA GLY A 15 9.88 7.95 -13.11
C GLY A 15 10.21 6.50 -13.44
N GLU A 16 11.28 5.96 -12.85
CA GLU A 16 11.72 4.58 -13.09
C GLU A 16 10.90 3.52 -12.32
N GLY A 17 9.87 3.91 -11.55
CA GLY A 17 9.06 2.98 -10.76
C GLY A 17 9.75 2.36 -9.55
N ARG A 18 11.05 2.60 -9.33
CA ARG A 18 11.86 2.02 -8.22
C ARG A 18 11.57 2.60 -6.83
N ASN A 19 10.50 3.38 -6.69
CA ASN A 19 10.10 4.00 -5.43
C ASN A 19 9.55 2.93 -4.48
N ILE A 20 10.22 2.71 -3.35
CA ILE A 20 9.92 1.65 -2.38
C ILE A 20 9.04 2.19 -1.26
N TRP A 21 7.94 1.48 -0.98
CA TRP A 21 7.09 1.72 0.17
C TRP A 21 6.87 0.44 0.97
N HIS A 22 6.91 0.57 2.29
CA HIS A 22 6.37 -0.46 3.19
C HIS A 22 4.85 -0.38 3.20
N TYR A 23 4.21 -1.51 3.49
CA TYR A 23 2.76 -1.62 3.57
C TYR A 23 2.38 -2.47 4.77
N VAL A 24 1.14 -2.36 5.23
CA VAL A 24 0.58 -3.22 6.28
C VAL A 24 -0.90 -3.44 6.00
N HIS A 25 -1.38 -4.65 6.24
CA HIS A 25 -2.80 -4.93 6.14
C HIS A 25 -3.55 -4.27 7.31
N ILE A 26 -4.75 -3.75 7.07
CA ILE A 26 -5.52 -3.01 8.08
C ILE A 26 -5.77 -3.84 9.36
N ARG A 27 -6.03 -5.14 9.22
CA ARG A 27 -6.21 -6.05 10.36
C ARG A 27 -4.93 -6.24 11.19
N ASP A 28 -3.76 -6.31 10.54
CA ASP A 28 -2.48 -6.42 11.27
C ASP A 28 -2.16 -5.12 12.00
N LEU A 29 -2.43 -3.97 11.36
CA LEU A 29 -2.34 -2.67 12.02
C LEU A 29 -3.29 -2.57 13.22
N SER A 30 -4.54 -3.02 13.08
CA SER A 30 -5.50 -3.05 14.19
C SER A 30 -5.01 -3.92 15.35
N LYS A 31 -4.39 -5.07 15.08
CA LYS A 31 -3.79 -5.92 16.13
C LYS A 31 -2.70 -5.18 16.92
N LEU A 32 -1.87 -4.39 16.24
CA LEU A 32 -0.86 -3.58 16.94
C LEU A 32 -1.51 -2.56 17.89
N PHE A 33 -2.59 -1.90 17.46
CA PHE A 33 -3.33 -0.98 18.33
C PHE A 33 -3.94 -1.67 19.54
N VAL A 34 -4.47 -2.89 19.37
CA VAL A 34 -4.99 -3.69 20.48
C VAL A 34 -3.87 -3.99 21.48
N LEU A 35 -2.71 -4.49 21.02
CA LEU A 35 -1.57 -4.77 21.89
C LEU A 35 -1.10 -3.54 22.68
N LEU A 36 -1.05 -2.37 22.02
CA LEU A 36 -0.71 -1.11 22.69
C LEU A 36 -1.77 -0.72 23.72
N THR A 37 -3.05 -0.87 23.39
CA THR A 37 -4.15 -0.52 24.31
C THR A 37 -4.16 -1.45 25.52
N ASP A 38 -3.92 -2.75 25.32
CA ASP A 38 -3.82 -3.73 26.40
C ASP A 38 -2.62 -3.43 27.31
N ALA A 39 -1.45 -3.09 26.73
CA ALA A 39 -0.28 -2.67 27.50
C ALA A 39 -0.55 -1.41 28.32
N ALA A 40 -1.24 -0.41 27.74
CA ALA A 40 -1.63 0.80 28.47
C ALA A 40 -2.59 0.48 29.64
N ALA A 41 -3.59 -0.36 29.40
CA ALA A 41 -4.55 -0.77 30.41
C ALA A 41 -3.91 -1.58 31.55
N ALA A 42 -2.85 -2.33 31.26
CA ALA A 42 -2.05 -3.07 32.23
C ALA A 42 -1.02 -2.22 33.00
N GLY A 43 -1.12 -0.88 32.94
CA GLY A 43 -0.20 0.03 33.64
C GLY A 43 1.02 0.45 32.84
N GLY A 44 1.04 0.15 31.54
CA GLY A 44 2.08 0.57 30.60
C GLY A 44 3.28 -0.36 30.50
N GLU A 45 3.30 -1.48 31.23
CA GLU A 45 4.39 -2.46 31.14
C GLU A 45 4.45 -3.14 29.77
N GLY A 46 5.66 -3.48 29.32
CA GLY A 46 5.89 -4.17 28.03
C GLY A 46 5.85 -3.27 26.79
N ALA A 47 5.61 -1.97 26.94
CA ALA A 47 5.63 -0.98 25.86
C ALA A 47 6.40 0.29 26.30
N SER A 48 6.94 1.02 25.33
CA SER A 48 7.44 2.38 25.47
C SER A 48 6.37 3.43 25.16
N TRP A 49 6.45 4.59 25.82
CA TRP A 49 5.46 5.68 25.81
C TRP A 49 6.12 7.05 25.61
N ASP A 50 5.29 8.10 25.53
CA ASP A 50 5.71 9.50 25.40
C ASP A 50 6.67 9.72 24.22
N SER A 51 7.88 10.25 24.47
CA SER A 51 8.91 10.47 23.43
C SER A 51 9.33 9.17 22.74
N GLU A 52 9.13 8.03 23.40
CA GLU A 52 9.42 6.70 22.90
C GLU A 52 8.15 5.94 22.46
N GLY A 53 6.99 6.59 22.45
CA GLY A 53 5.69 6.00 22.14
C GLY A 53 5.41 5.76 20.66
N TYR A 54 6.42 5.78 19.79
CA TYR A 54 6.25 5.56 18.36
C TYR A 54 6.45 4.09 17.98
N TYR A 55 5.53 3.57 17.17
CA TYR A 55 5.57 2.20 16.67
C TYR A 55 5.28 2.19 15.18
N PHE A 56 6.06 1.42 14.43
CA PHE A 56 5.77 1.13 13.03
C PHE A 56 5.11 -0.24 12.91
N ALA A 57 4.24 -0.34 11.91
CA ALA A 57 3.64 -1.58 11.47
C ALA A 57 3.94 -1.74 9.98
N GLU A 58 4.46 -2.90 9.60
CA GLU A 58 4.80 -3.23 8.22
C GLU A 58 4.76 -4.74 8.00
N ASN A 59 4.53 -5.14 6.75
CA ASN A 59 4.54 -6.50 6.26
C ASN A 59 5.41 -6.57 5.00
N GLY A 60 6.64 -6.07 5.09
CA GLY A 60 7.56 -5.97 3.98
C GLY A 60 7.40 -4.70 3.15
N ASN A 61 8.07 -4.71 1.98
CA ASN A 61 8.17 -3.59 1.07
C ASN A 61 7.80 -4.01 -0.36
N ALA A 62 7.30 -3.07 -1.15
CA ALA A 62 7.13 -3.23 -2.59
C ALA A 62 7.55 -1.94 -3.31
N THR A 63 7.96 -2.05 -4.57
CA THR A 63 8.13 -0.85 -5.40
C THR A 63 6.79 -0.45 -6.01
N TRP A 64 6.59 0.85 -6.23
CA TRP A 64 5.42 1.34 -6.98
C TRP A 64 5.39 0.81 -8.42
N GLY A 65 6.55 0.47 -9.00
CA GLY A 65 6.68 -0.24 -10.27
C GLY A 65 6.02 -1.61 -10.22
N ASP A 66 6.43 -2.46 -9.28
CA ASP A 66 5.89 -3.83 -9.11
C ASP A 66 4.38 -3.78 -8.87
N ILE A 67 3.91 -2.85 -8.04
CA ILE A 67 2.48 -2.65 -7.78
C ILE A 67 1.74 -2.28 -9.07
N SER A 68 2.30 -1.36 -9.87
CA SER A 68 1.66 -0.91 -11.11
C SER A 68 1.60 -2.01 -12.16
N GLU A 69 2.68 -2.77 -12.31
CA GLU A 69 2.75 -3.91 -13.22
C GLU A 69 1.74 -4.99 -12.82
N ALA A 70 1.70 -5.36 -11.54
CA ALA A 70 0.74 -6.34 -11.04
C ALA A 70 -0.72 -5.90 -11.28
N ILE A 71 -1.06 -4.64 -11.00
CA ILE A 71 -2.41 -4.10 -11.25
C ILE A 71 -2.73 -4.13 -12.74
N THR A 72 -1.78 -3.73 -13.58
CA THR A 72 -1.97 -3.62 -15.04
C THR A 72 -2.16 -5.00 -15.65
N GLU A 73 -1.36 -5.99 -15.23
CA GLU A 73 -1.47 -7.37 -15.67
C GLU A 73 -2.83 -7.99 -15.28
N VAL A 74 -3.27 -7.82 -14.03
CA VAL A 74 -4.59 -8.29 -13.57
C VAL A 74 -5.72 -7.62 -14.36
N ALA A 75 -5.67 -6.29 -14.51
CA ALA A 75 -6.70 -5.55 -15.22
C ALA A 75 -6.79 -5.95 -16.69
N PHE A 76 -5.65 -6.19 -17.35
CA PHE A 76 -5.60 -6.65 -18.73
C PHE A 76 -6.13 -8.08 -18.87
N ARG A 77 -5.65 -8.99 -18.02
CA ARG A 77 -6.09 -10.39 -17.98
C ARG A 77 -7.60 -10.52 -17.79
N ASN A 78 -8.20 -9.68 -16.95
CA ASN A 78 -9.63 -9.68 -16.68
C ASN A 78 -10.45 -8.88 -17.72
N GLY A 79 -9.80 -8.36 -18.77
CA GLY A 79 -10.45 -7.64 -19.86
C GLY A 79 -10.97 -6.25 -19.46
N TYR A 80 -10.51 -5.69 -18.34
CA TYR A 80 -10.92 -4.36 -17.88
C TYR A 80 -10.18 -3.23 -18.61
N ILE A 81 -9.02 -3.55 -19.18
CA ILE A 81 -8.21 -2.68 -20.05
C ILE A 81 -7.71 -3.47 -21.27
N THR A 82 -7.27 -2.79 -22.32
CA THR A 82 -6.94 -3.40 -23.62
C THR A 82 -5.44 -3.55 -23.88
N THR A 83 -4.58 -3.06 -22.99
CA THR A 83 -3.13 -3.20 -23.10
C THR A 83 -2.50 -3.39 -21.72
N LYS A 84 -1.32 -4.04 -21.69
CA LYS A 84 -0.46 -4.15 -20.52
C LYS A 84 0.69 -3.14 -20.49
N ASP A 85 0.72 -2.20 -21.44
CA ASP A 85 1.78 -1.19 -21.50
C ASP A 85 1.74 -0.26 -20.28
N LEU A 86 2.93 0.16 -19.84
CA LEU A 86 3.10 1.13 -18.76
C LEU A 86 3.68 2.42 -19.31
N ASP A 87 2.96 3.53 -19.16
CA ASP A 87 3.49 4.86 -19.45
C ASP A 87 4.42 5.31 -18.32
N VAL A 88 5.55 5.91 -18.67
CA VAL A 88 6.42 6.60 -17.69
C VAL A 88 5.93 8.03 -17.54
N LEU A 89 5.54 8.40 -16.31
CA LEU A 89 5.09 9.74 -15.98
C LEU A 89 6.17 10.51 -15.22
N ASP A 90 6.39 11.75 -15.65
CA ASP A 90 7.16 12.74 -14.91
C ASP A 90 6.31 13.38 -13.80
N TRP A 91 6.86 14.42 -13.16
CA TRP A 91 6.18 15.15 -12.09
C TRP A 91 4.83 15.73 -12.54
N ASP A 92 4.83 16.50 -13.64
CA ASP A 92 3.66 17.24 -14.10
C ASP A 92 2.57 16.29 -14.62
N ALA A 93 2.94 15.26 -15.38
CA ALA A 93 2.02 14.24 -15.84
C ALA A 93 1.43 13.44 -14.68
N THR A 94 2.22 13.16 -13.65
CA THR A 94 1.72 12.50 -12.43
C THR A 94 0.77 13.40 -11.66
N ALA A 95 1.09 14.70 -11.51
CA ALA A 95 0.26 15.69 -10.83
C ALA A 95 -1.07 15.94 -11.55
N ALA A 96 -1.07 15.89 -12.89
CA ALA A 96 -2.27 16.02 -13.71
C ALA A 96 -3.26 14.86 -13.48
N LEU A 97 -2.77 13.64 -13.21
CA LEU A 97 -3.62 12.51 -12.82
C LEU A 97 -4.10 12.61 -11.38
N ASP A 98 -3.20 13.00 -10.49
CA ASP A 98 -3.42 13.03 -9.07
C ASP A 98 -2.52 14.13 -8.50
N PRO A 99 -3.07 15.26 -8.02
CA PRO A 99 -2.26 16.39 -7.55
C PRO A 99 -1.26 16.03 -6.44
N LYS A 100 -1.54 14.99 -5.65
CA LYS A 100 -0.63 14.48 -4.60
C LYS A 100 0.16 13.26 -5.06
N GLY A 101 -0.01 12.84 -6.31
CA GLY A 101 0.60 11.66 -6.92
C GLY A 101 2.13 11.67 -6.90
N PRO A 102 2.79 12.80 -7.23
CA PRO A 102 4.26 12.85 -7.17
C PRO A 102 4.79 12.56 -5.76
N TYR A 103 4.15 13.08 -4.72
CA TYR A 103 4.53 12.79 -3.33
C TYR A 103 4.16 11.37 -2.90
N ARG A 104 2.97 10.87 -3.27
CA ARG A 104 2.49 9.55 -2.85
C ARG A 104 3.22 8.38 -3.51
N ARG A 105 3.68 8.56 -4.75
CA ARG A 105 4.21 7.47 -5.60
C ARG A 105 5.59 7.75 -6.21
N GLY A 106 6.01 9.01 -6.22
CA GLY A 106 7.35 9.44 -6.63
C GLY A 106 8.35 9.57 -5.48
N SER A 107 7.99 9.14 -4.27
CA SER A 107 8.85 9.18 -3.08
C SER A 107 9.08 7.79 -2.49
N ASN A 108 10.01 7.67 -1.54
CA ASN A 108 10.27 6.44 -0.81
C ASN A 108 9.76 6.54 0.63
N SER A 109 9.26 5.44 1.17
CA SER A 109 8.85 5.32 2.58
C SER A 109 9.29 3.97 3.13
N ARG A 110 10.20 3.97 4.11
CA ARG A 110 10.76 2.74 4.69
C ARG A 110 10.58 2.77 6.20
N GLY A 111 9.93 1.74 6.71
CA GLY A 111 9.70 1.51 8.13
C GLY A 111 10.02 0.06 8.45
N TYR A 112 10.44 -0.19 9.68
CA TYR A 112 10.66 -1.53 10.22
C TYR A 112 9.98 -1.60 11.58
N ALA A 113 9.16 -2.62 11.81
CA ALA A 113 8.34 -2.76 13.02
C ALA A 113 9.13 -3.21 14.26
N LEU A 114 10.36 -2.72 14.45
CA LEU A 114 11.30 -3.23 15.46
C LEU A 114 10.75 -3.18 16.89
N ARG A 115 10.11 -2.08 17.29
CA ARG A 115 9.51 -1.95 18.63
C ARG A 115 8.29 -2.83 18.80
N ALA A 116 7.40 -2.83 17.80
CA ALA A 116 6.21 -3.67 17.81
C ALA A 116 6.58 -5.16 17.95
N THR A 117 7.57 -5.64 17.18
CA THR A 117 8.02 -7.03 17.28
C THR A 117 8.77 -7.34 18.56
N LYS A 118 9.71 -6.48 19.00
CA LYS A 118 10.56 -6.78 20.16
C LYS A 118 9.88 -6.60 21.50
N LEU A 119 9.00 -5.60 21.62
CA LEU A 119 8.36 -5.24 22.89
C LEU A 119 7.00 -5.92 23.04
N LEU A 120 6.22 -5.99 21.96
CA LEU A 120 4.84 -6.48 21.98
C LEU A 120 4.68 -7.88 21.37
N GLY A 121 5.75 -8.48 20.85
CA GLY A 121 5.67 -9.75 20.12
C GLY A 121 4.85 -9.66 18.82
N TRP A 122 4.56 -8.45 18.33
CA TRP A 122 3.72 -8.25 17.16
C TRP A 122 4.41 -8.71 15.88
N GLN A 123 3.68 -9.44 15.04
CA GLN A 123 4.06 -9.80 13.68
C GLN A 123 2.82 -9.75 12.77
N PRO A 124 2.97 -9.37 11.49
CA PRO A 124 1.87 -9.41 10.54
C PRO A 124 1.49 -10.85 10.21
N GLU A 125 0.19 -11.12 10.07
CA GLU A 125 -0.34 -12.45 9.76
C GLU A 125 -1.17 -12.47 8.48
N GLN A 126 -1.55 -11.31 7.93
CA GLN A 126 -2.35 -11.26 6.71
C GLN A 126 -1.47 -11.38 5.46
N PRO A 127 -2.04 -11.80 4.31
CA PRO A 127 -1.29 -11.91 3.07
C PRO A 127 -0.66 -10.58 2.65
N GLY A 128 0.43 -10.65 1.87
CA GLY A 128 1.15 -9.48 1.41
C GLY A 128 0.35 -8.64 0.42
N LEU A 129 0.79 -7.40 0.17
CA LEU A 129 0.08 -6.49 -0.74
C LEU A 129 -0.09 -7.11 -2.14
N LEU A 130 0.98 -7.71 -2.67
CA LEU A 130 0.97 -8.29 -4.02
C LEU A 130 0.05 -9.51 -4.13
N ASP A 131 -0.10 -10.29 -3.06
CA ASP A 131 -1.01 -11.44 -3.01
C ASP A 131 -2.49 -11.04 -3.13
N ASN A 132 -2.83 -9.79 -2.78
CA ASN A 132 -4.19 -9.29 -2.78
C ASN A 132 -4.56 -8.47 -4.04
N ILE A 133 -3.65 -8.33 -5.02
CA ILE A 133 -3.87 -7.42 -6.16
C ILE A 133 -5.10 -7.83 -6.99
N GLU A 134 -5.32 -9.12 -7.19
CA GLU A 134 -6.51 -9.65 -7.91
C GLU A 134 -7.82 -9.13 -7.30
N ASP A 135 -7.97 -9.32 -5.99
CA ASP A 135 -9.15 -8.90 -5.24
C ASP A 135 -9.30 -7.38 -5.24
N ILE A 136 -8.20 -6.64 -5.03
CA ILE A 136 -8.22 -5.18 -5.03
C ILE A 136 -8.70 -4.64 -6.39
N VAL A 137 -8.19 -5.17 -7.50
CA VAL A 137 -8.57 -4.73 -8.86
C VAL A 137 -10.02 -5.07 -9.15
N THR A 138 -10.44 -6.31 -8.84
CA THR A 138 -11.80 -6.79 -9.08
C THR A 138 -12.83 -6.00 -8.27
N LEU A 139 -12.58 -5.77 -6.99
CA LEU A 139 -13.43 -4.95 -6.12
C LEU A 139 -13.53 -3.51 -6.62
N GLN A 140 -12.40 -2.91 -7.01
CA GLN A 140 -12.38 -1.54 -7.52
C GLN A 140 -13.15 -1.42 -8.84
N GLN A 141 -13.06 -2.41 -9.73
CA GLN A 141 -13.81 -2.43 -10.98
C GLN A 141 -15.31 -2.62 -10.73
N ALA A 142 -15.72 -3.53 -9.84
CA ALA A 142 -17.11 -3.72 -9.45
C ALA A 142 -17.70 -2.44 -8.84
N TRP A 143 -16.96 -1.76 -7.96
CA TRP A 143 -17.35 -0.47 -7.41
C TRP A 143 -17.55 0.59 -8.50
N ARG A 144 -16.62 0.70 -9.47
CA ARG A 144 -16.76 1.63 -10.61
C ARG A 144 -18.00 1.34 -11.44
N ALA A 145 -18.28 0.07 -11.72
CA ALA A 145 -19.47 -0.34 -12.46
C ALA A 145 -20.77 0.03 -11.71
N SER A 146 -20.79 -0.05 -10.38
CA SER A 146 -21.95 0.31 -9.55
C SER A 146 -22.25 1.82 -9.49
N LYS A 147 -21.32 2.67 -9.95
CA LYS A 147 -21.44 4.13 -9.95
C LYS A 147 -21.88 4.71 -11.30
N LYS A 148 -22.01 3.87 -12.33
CA LYS A 148 -22.58 4.24 -13.64
C LYS A 148 -24.08 3.97 -13.64
#